data_AF-A0A959GSV2-F1
#
_entry.id   AF-A0A959GSV2-F1
#
_cell.length_a   1.000
_cell.length_b   1.000
_cell.length_c   1.000
_cell.angle_alpha   90.00
_cell.angle_beta   90.00
_cell.angle_gamma   90.00
#
_symmetry.space_group_name_H-M   'P 1'
#
loop_
_entity.id
_entity.type
_entity.pdbx_description
1 polymer ?
#
loop_
_entity_poly.entity_id
_entity_poly.type
_entity_poly.pdbx_seq_one_letter_code
_entity_poly.pdbx_strand_id
1 'polypeptide(L)'
;MAEKSFQEQWQENLQHWKTKLEELQLQFQLGRKEAEEKLEEQKKAARKWMDEAGARLEEIGEEARDEAEDLKEAFDKLREKLKKGPATTAEELEKQEEELSATLEDMQGKAEAAAEKGGAKTAAFMEELNGRLLQYQAQFKVLSAKVKAESVEEWGEFRKEASEKLDTLKKKTDEWAAEASEEWKEKSSELKKAFNQFLATLKKEQKEKDEE
;
A
#
# COMPACT_ATOMS: atom_id res chain seq x y z
N MET A 1 -26.69 11.53 -7.43
CA MET A 1 -25.62 12.03 -6.53
C MET A 1 -24.80 13.01 -7.35
N ALA A 2 -24.50 14.21 -6.83
CA ALA A 2 -23.63 15.15 -7.51
C ALA A 2 -22.20 14.57 -7.55
N GLU A 3 -21.52 14.65 -8.69
CA GLU A 3 -20.10 14.32 -8.77
C GLU A 3 -19.33 15.30 -7.88
N LYS A 4 -18.50 14.78 -6.97
CA LYS A 4 -17.62 15.62 -6.13
C LYS A 4 -16.70 16.40 -7.05
N SER A 5 -16.50 17.67 -6.74
CA SER A 5 -15.51 18.48 -7.44
C SER A 5 -14.12 17.86 -7.28
N PHE A 6 -13.25 18.11 -8.26
CA PHE A 6 -11.87 17.66 -8.23
C PHE A 6 -11.13 18.07 -6.93
N GLN A 7 -11.38 19.29 -6.45
CA GLN A 7 -10.79 19.80 -5.21
C GLN A 7 -11.26 19.00 -3.97
N GLU A 8 -12.52 18.60 -3.91
CA GLU A 8 -13.04 17.76 -2.82
C GLU A 8 -12.43 16.36 -2.85
N GLN A 9 -12.30 15.76 -4.04
CA GLN A 9 -11.66 14.44 -4.21
C GLN A 9 -10.18 14.48 -3.81
N TRP A 10 -9.44 15.52 -4.20
CA TRP A 10 -8.06 15.77 -3.80
C TRP A 10 -7.90 15.87 -2.28
N GLN A 11 -8.74 16.71 -1.63
CA GLN A 11 -8.67 16.87 -0.18
C GLN A 11 -9.01 15.56 0.56
N GLU A 12 -10.02 14.82 0.10
CA GLU A 12 -10.34 13.51 0.67
C GLU A 12 -9.19 12.51 0.52
N ASN A 13 -8.55 12.46 -0.65
CA ASN A 13 -7.41 11.59 -0.88
C ASN A 13 -6.23 11.94 0.02
N LEU A 14 -5.91 13.23 0.18
CA LEU A 14 -4.84 13.66 1.08
C LEU A 14 -5.16 13.38 2.55
N GLN A 15 -6.39 13.63 3.00
CA GLN A 15 -6.81 13.27 4.35
C GLN A 15 -6.73 11.76 4.57
N HIS A 16 -7.14 10.98 3.59
CA HIS A 16 -6.98 9.53 3.62
C HIS A 16 -5.51 9.14 3.82
N TRP A 17 -4.62 9.67 2.98
CA TRP A 17 -3.18 9.42 3.10
C TRP A 17 -2.61 9.83 4.46
N LYS A 18 -3.02 10.98 4.99
CA LYS A 18 -2.60 11.44 6.32
C LYS A 18 -2.99 10.45 7.42
N THR A 19 -4.26 10.02 7.42
CA THR A 19 -4.72 8.97 8.35
C THR A 19 -3.91 7.69 8.19
N LYS A 20 -3.52 7.31 6.96
CA LYS A 20 -2.71 6.11 6.73
C LYS A 20 -1.28 6.21 7.23
N LEU A 21 -0.64 7.37 7.07
CA LEU A 21 0.68 7.61 7.64
C LEU A 21 0.65 7.63 9.18
N GLU A 22 -0.45 8.09 9.79
CA GLU A 22 -0.68 7.99 11.23
C GLU A 22 -0.91 6.55 11.69
N GLU A 23 -1.74 5.77 10.99
CA GLU A 23 -1.93 4.34 11.27
C GLU A 23 -0.60 3.56 11.21
N LEU A 24 0.24 3.81 10.19
CA LEU A 24 1.56 3.21 10.07
C LEU A 24 2.47 3.61 11.25
N GLN A 25 2.44 4.88 11.67
CA GLN A 25 3.21 5.33 12.83
C GLN A 25 2.78 4.63 14.12
N LEU A 26 1.48 4.38 14.31
CA LEU A 26 0.98 3.62 15.44
C LEU A 26 1.42 2.15 15.39
N GLN A 27 1.46 1.54 14.19
CA GLN A 27 1.94 0.17 14.01
C GLN A 27 3.41 0.00 14.43
N PHE A 28 4.24 1.04 14.30
CA PHE A 28 5.62 1.02 14.80
C PHE A 28 5.74 0.89 16.33
N GLN A 29 4.67 1.22 17.07
CA GLN A 29 4.64 1.18 18.52
C GLN A 29 4.17 -0.17 19.07
N LEU A 30 3.67 -1.07 18.22
CA LEU A 30 3.12 -2.35 18.63
C LEU A 30 4.20 -3.29 19.18
N GLY A 31 3.82 -4.07 20.19
CA GLY A 31 4.56 -5.25 20.60
C GLY A 31 4.47 -6.36 19.54
N ARG A 32 5.37 -7.35 19.62
CA ARG A 32 5.41 -8.47 18.65
C ARG A 32 4.06 -9.19 18.53
N LYS A 33 3.45 -9.57 19.66
CA LYS A 33 2.15 -10.27 19.67
C LYS A 33 1.03 -9.43 19.05
N GLU A 34 0.99 -8.14 19.35
CA GLU A 34 -0.01 -7.22 18.76
C GLU A 34 0.22 -7.05 17.25
N ALA A 35 1.47 -7.06 16.81
CA ALA A 35 1.82 -7.01 15.39
C ALA A 35 1.40 -8.29 14.65
N GLU A 36 1.57 -9.47 15.25
CA GLU A 36 1.08 -10.76 14.70
C GLU A 36 -0.44 -10.75 14.53
N GLU A 37 -1.18 -10.32 15.56
CA GLU A 37 -2.64 -10.19 15.50
C GLU A 37 -3.07 -9.18 14.43
N LYS A 38 -2.42 -8.01 14.37
CA LYS A 38 -2.70 -6.98 13.37
C LYS A 38 -2.37 -7.44 11.96
N LEU A 39 -1.32 -8.23 11.75
CA LEU A 39 -0.96 -8.77 10.44
C LEU A 39 -2.08 -9.65 9.89
N GLU A 40 -2.64 -10.53 10.71
CA GLU A 40 -3.76 -11.39 10.32
C GLU A 40 -5.07 -10.61 10.13
N GLU A 41 -5.31 -9.57 10.93
CA GLU A 41 -6.43 -8.64 10.68
C GLU A 41 -6.28 -7.91 9.34
N GLN A 42 -5.07 -7.42 9.01
CA GLN A 42 -4.81 -6.74 7.74
C GLN A 42 -4.99 -7.67 6.56
N LYS A 43 -4.54 -8.93 6.64
CA LYS A 43 -4.81 -9.95 5.60
C LYS A 43 -6.31 -10.14 5.38
N LYS A 44 -7.11 -10.22 6.46
CA LYS A 44 -8.58 -10.36 6.34
C LYS A 44 -9.23 -9.12 5.75
N ALA A 45 -8.82 -7.93 6.19
CA ALA A 45 -9.32 -6.66 5.68
C ALA A 45 -9.01 -6.49 4.20
N ALA A 46 -7.79 -6.81 3.77
CA ALA A 46 -7.38 -6.78 2.38
C ALA A 46 -8.20 -7.73 1.51
N ARG A 47 -8.46 -8.97 1.97
CA ARG A 47 -9.34 -9.91 1.24
C ARG A 47 -10.74 -9.36 1.04
N LYS A 48 -11.34 -8.79 2.10
CA LYS A 48 -12.68 -8.22 2.02
C LYS A 48 -12.73 -7.05 1.04
N TRP A 49 -11.77 -6.14 1.14
CA TRP A 49 -11.67 -5.01 0.21
C TRP A 49 -11.46 -5.48 -1.24
N MET A 50 -10.69 -6.54 -1.47
CA MET A 50 -10.54 -7.12 -2.81
C MET A 50 -11.85 -7.63 -3.39
N ASP A 51 -12.70 -8.25 -2.57
CA ASP A 51 -14.02 -8.69 -3.03
C ASP A 51 -14.89 -7.48 -3.46
N GLU A 52 -14.77 -6.34 -2.77
CA GLU A 52 -15.48 -5.09 -3.11
C GLU A 52 -14.88 -4.40 -4.35
N ALA A 53 -13.56 -4.31 -4.45
CA ALA A 53 -12.87 -3.69 -5.58
C ALA A 53 -12.94 -4.54 -6.86
N GLY A 54 -12.99 -5.88 -6.73
CA GLY A 54 -13.20 -6.79 -7.84
C GLY A 54 -14.54 -6.60 -8.55
N ALA A 55 -15.61 -6.27 -7.81
CA ALA A 55 -16.91 -5.93 -8.40
C ALA A 55 -16.85 -4.62 -9.22
N ARG A 56 -16.08 -3.63 -8.75
CA ARG A 56 -15.89 -2.35 -9.48
C ARG A 56 -15.05 -2.51 -10.75
N LEU A 57 -14.17 -3.51 -10.83
CA LEU A 57 -13.47 -3.84 -12.07
C LEU A 57 -14.42 -4.28 -13.19
N GLU A 58 -15.57 -4.88 -12.85
CA GLU A 58 -16.58 -5.28 -13.84
C GLU A 58 -17.34 -4.10 -14.45
N GLU A 59 -17.25 -2.92 -13.82
CA GLU A 59 -17.86 -1.67 -14.30
C GLU A 59 -16.93 -0.87 -15.24
N ILE A 60 -15.72 -1.37 -15.50
CA ILE A 60 -14.74 -0.72 -16.40
C ILE A 60 -15.21 -0.85 -17.85
N GLY A 61 -15.11 0.25 -18.60
CA GLY A 61 -15.49 0.30 -20.00
C GLY A 61 -14.61 -0.57 -20.90
N GLU A 62 -15.09 -0.89 -22.10
CA GLU A 62 -14.41 -1.80 -23.05
C GLU A 62 -12.97 -1.38 -23.38
N GLU A 63 -12.66 -0.09 -23.31
CA GLU A 63 -11.36 0.51 -23.66
C GLU A 63 -10.19 0.03 -22.76
N ALA A 64 -10.47 -0.42 -21.54
CA ALA A 64 -9.47 -0.93 -20.60
C ALA A 64 -9.82 -2.33 -20.09
N ARG A 65 -10.61 -3.08 -20.88
CA ARG A 65 -11.14 -4.38 -20.47
C ARG A 65 -10.05 -5.43 -20.31
N ASP A 66 -9.08 -5.47 -21.23
CA ASP A 66 -7.98 -6.42 -21.16
C ASP A 66 -7.14 -6.19 -19.89
N GLU A 67 -6.85 -4.93 -19.56
CA GLU A 67 -6.13 -4.60 -18.32
C GLU A 67 -6.97 -4.87 -17.06
N ALA A 68 -8.29 -4.70 -17.13
CA ALA A 68 -9.19 -5.04 -16.04
C ALA A 68 -9.25 -6.56 -15.80
N GLU A 69 -9.20 -7.38 -16.85
CA GLU A 69 -9.11 -8.84 -16.77
C GLU A 69 -7.75 -9.27 -16.17
N ASP A 70 -6.65 -8.65 -16.61
CA ASP A 70 -5.30 -8.88 -16.04
C ASP A 70 -5.21 -8.48 -14.56
N LEU A 71 -5.88 -7.39 -14.17
CA LEU A 71 -6.04 -6.98 -12.79
C LEU A 71 -6.84 -8.02 -12.01
N LYS A 72 -7.96 -8.50 -12.55
CA LYS A 72 -8.80 -9.51 -11.89
C LYS A 72 -8.01 -10.79 -11.60
N GLU A 73 -7.19 -11.25 -12.56
CA GLU A 73 -6.29 -12.38 -12.34
C GLU A 73 -5.27 -12.11 -11.21
N ALA A 74 -4.73 -10.88 -11.15
CA ALA A 74 -3.82 -10.48 -10.08
C ALA A 74 -4.51 -10.38 -8.71
N PHE A 75 -5.77 -9.94 -8.67
CA PHE A 75 -6.63 -9.97 -7.48
C PHE A 75 -6.81 -11.40 -6.97
N ASP A 76 -7.11 -12.36 -7.86
CA ASP A 76 -7.26 -13.76 -7.50
C ASP A 76 -5.95 -14.35 -6.95
N LYS A 77 -4.82 -14.05 -7.59
CA LYS A 77 -3.48 -14.43 -7.09
C LYS A 77 -3.21 -13.85 -5.70
N LEU A 78 -3.53 -12.57 -5.49
CA LEU A 78 -3.34 -11.92 -4.19
C LEU A 78 -4.25 -12.54 -3.13
N ARG A 79 -5.50 -12.85 -3.48
CA ARG A 79 -6.45 -13.51 -2.58
C ARG A 79 -5.96 -14.88 -2.12
N GLU A 80 -5.45 -15.69 -3.03
CA GLU A 80 -4.86 -17.00 -2.71
C GLU A 80 -3.64 -16.86 -1.79
N LYS A 81 -2.77 -15.88 -2.04
CA LYS A 81 -1.61 -15.61 -1.16
C LYS A 81 -2.05 -15.15 0.22
N LEU A 82 -3.04 -14.27 0.30
CA LEU A 82 -3.57 -13.83 1.58
C LEU A 82 -4.25 -14.96 2.36
N LYS A 83 -4.83 -15.97 1.69
CA LYS A 83 -5.46 -17.18 2.30
C LYS A 83 -4.52 -18.03 3.13
N LYS A 84 -3.21 -17.94 2.89
CA LYS A 84 -2.21 -18.63 3.68
C LYS A 84 -2.39 -18.28 5.16
N GLY A 85 -2.31 -19.29 6.01
CA GLY A 85 -2.42 -19.13 7.45
C GLY A 85 -1.30 -18.25 8.03
N PRO A 86 -1.36 -17.97 9.35
CA PRO A 86 -0.28 -17.30 10.04
C PRO A 86 1.05 -18.01 9.77
N ALA A 87 2.08 -17.26 9.45
CA ALA A 87 3.43 -17.82 9.36
C ALA A 87 3.88 -18.28 10.74
N THR A 88 4.51 -19.45 10.83
CA THR A 88 4.99 -20.02 12.09
C THR A 88 6.48 -19.77 12.31
N THR A 89 7.21 -19.43 11.24
CA THR A 89 8.63 -19.05 11.28
C THR A 89 8.89 -17.70 10.60
N ALA A 90 10.05 -17.10 10.88
CA ALA A 90 10.49 -15.86 10.22
C ALA A 90 10.68 -16.06 8.71
N GLU A 91 11.27 -17.19 8.29
CA GLU A 91 11.45 -17.56 6.88
C GLU A 91 10.11 -17.70 6.14
N GLU A 92 9.11 -18.33 6.77
CA GLU A 92 7.76 -18.45 6.20
C GLU A 92 7.11 -17.07 6.04
N LEU A 93 7.30 -16.19 7.03
CA LEU A 93 6.75 -14.84 7.00
C LEU A 93 7.41 -13.99 5.93
N GLU A 94 8.72 -14.10 5.78
CA GLU A 94 9.49 -13.44 4.74
C GLU A 94 9.08 -13.89 3.34
N LYS A 95 8.95 -15.20 3.12
CA LYS A 95 8.44 -15.72 1.85
C LYS A 95 7.02 -15.20 1.55
N GLN A 96 6.15 -15.15 2.57
CA GLN A 96 4.82 -14.54 2.40
C GLN A 96 4.92 -13.05 2.05
N GLU A 97 5.80 -12.30 2.71
CA GLU A 97 6.05 -10.89 2.44
C GLU A 97 6.54 -10.62 1.01
N GLU A 98 7.50 -11.41 0.53
CA GLU A 98 8.03 -11.30 -0.83
C GLU A 98 6.96 -11.61 -1.88
N GLU A 99 6.24 -12.73 -1.69
CA GLU A 99 5.19 -13.13 -2.62
C GLU A 99 4.04 -12.13 -2.68
N LEU A 100 3.65 -11.56 -1.52
CA LEU A 100 2.61 -10.54 -1.44
C LEU A 100 3.09 -9.24 -2.07
N SER A 101 4.29 -8.78 -1.73
CA SER A 101 4.88 -7.55 -2.28
C SER A 101 4.99 -7.61 -3.80
N ALA A 102 5.48 -8.72 -4.36
CA ALA A 102 5.59 -8.89 -5.80
C ALA A 102 4.21 -8.84 -6.51
N THR A 103 3.16 -9.36 -5.86
CA THR A 103 1.80 -9.32 -6.42
C THR A 103 1.23 -7.92 -6.35
N LEU A 104 1.44 -7.21 -5.24
CA LEU A 104 0.99 -5.83 -5.07
C LEU A 104 1.69 -4.90 -6.08
N GLU A 105 2.98 -5.11 -6.35
CA GLU A 105 3.74 -4.37 -7.36
C GLU A 105 3.24 -4.66 -8.80
N ASP A 106 2.97 -5.93 -9.14
CA ASP A 106 2.34 -6.31 -10.42
C ASP A 106 0.97 -5.62 -10.60
N MET A 107 0.14 -5.65 -9.56
CA MET A 107 -1.17 -4.99 -9.57
C MET A 107 -1.05 -3.48 -9.73
N GLN A 108 -0.05 -2.84 -9.12
CA GLN A 108 0.17 -1.40 -9.28
C GLN A 108 0.50 -1.04 -10.73
N GLY A 109 1.39 -1.81 -11.38
CA GLY A 109 1.74 -1.60 -12.79
C GLY A 109 0.54 -1.81 -13.73
N LYS A 110 -0.27 -2.84 -13.47
CA LYS A 110 -1.50 -3.09 -14.24
C LYS A 110 -2.55 -2.00 -14.03
N ALA A 111 -2.69 -1.49 -12.81
CA ALA A 111 -3.58 -0.37 -12.51
C ALA A 111 -3.12 0.92 -13.23
N GLU A 112 -1.82 1.18 -13.30
CA GLU A 112 -1.28 2.29 -14.10
C GLU A 112 -1.62 2.13 -15.58
N ALA A 113 -1.39 0.95 -16.17
CA ALA A 113 -1.71 0.69 -17.56
C ALA A 113 -3.22 0.87 -17.85
N ALA A 114 -4.09 0.39 -16.98
CA ALA A 114 -5.54 0.56 -17.09
C ALA A 114 -5.96 2.04 -16.96
N ALA A 115 -5.27 2.81 -16.11
CA ALA A 115 -5.52 4.24 -15.94
C ALA A 115 -5.15 5.04 -17.19
N GLU A 116 -4.08 4.65 -17.89
CA GLU A 116 -3.62 5.31 -19.11
C GLU A 116 -4.52 5.04 -20.33
N LYS A 117 -5.07 3.83 -20.42
CA LYS A 117 -5.90 3.41 -21.56
C LYS A 117 -7.38 3.71 -21.36
N GLY A 118 -7.84 3.75 -20.11
CA GLY A 118 -9.24 4.01 -19.78
C GLY A 118 -9.61 5.49 -19.79
N GLY A 119 -10.91 5.77 -19.83
CA GLY A 119 -11.44 7.11 -19.60
C GLY A 119 -11.25 7.61 -18.16
N ALA A 120 -11.64 8.87 -17.91
CA ALA A 120 -11.44 9.55 -16.62
C ALA A 120 -11.94 8.78 -15.39
N LYS A 121 -13.06 8.05 -15.52
CA LYS A 121 -13.60 7.21 -14.43
C LYS A 121 -12.69 6.02 -14.10
N THR A 122 -12.15 5.36 -15.12
CA THR A 122 -11.19 4.26 -14.94
C THR A 122 -9.91 4.79 -14.31
N ALA A 123 -9.37 5.91 -14.81
CA ALA A 123 -8.17 6.52 -14.25
C ALA A 123 -8.33 6.87 -12.76
N ALA A 124 -9.45 7.50 -12.39
CA ALA A 124 -9.75 7.83 -10.99
C ALA A 124 -9.85 6.58 -10.10
N PHE A 125 -10.52 5.52 -10.58
CA PHE A 125 -10.61 4.26 -9.84
C PHE A 125 -9.25 3.58 -9.69
N MET A 126 -8.42 3.58 -10.73
CA MET A 126 -7.09 2.97 -10.69
C MET A 126 -6.11 3.73 -9.80
N GLU A 127 -6.28 5.04 -9.67
CA GLU A 127 -5.54 5.85 -8.70
C GLU A 127 -5.94 5.50 -7.26
N GLU A 128 -7.24 5.40 -6.98
CA GLU A 128 -7.76 4.92 -5.69
C GLU A 128 -7.22 3.52 -5.36
N LEU A 129 -7.27 2.61 -6.34
CA LEU A 129 -6.77 1.25 -6.23
C LEU A 129 -5.28 1.23 -5.88
N ASN A 130 -4.46 2.00 -6.60
CA ASN A 130 -3.04 2.11 -6.35
C ASN A 130 -2.72 2.60 -4.93
N GLY A 131 -3.44 3.63 -4.45
CA GLY A 131 -3.26 4.13 -3.09
C GLY A 131 -3.51 3.06 -2.02
N ARG A 132 -4.56 2.24 -2.22
CA ARG A 132 -4.87 1.12 -1.33
C ARG A 132 -3.82 0.01 -1.39
N LEU A 133 -3.34 -0.35 -2.59
CA LEU A 133 -2.29 -1.37 -2.75
C LEU A 133 -1.00 -0.98 -2.03
N LEU A 134 -0.57 0.29 -2.18
CA LEU A 134 0.59 0.85 -1.48
C LEU A 134 0.40 0.80 0.05
N GLN A 135 -0.78 1.19 0.54
CA GLN A 135 -1.11 1.13 1.96
C GLN A 135 -0.95 -0.29 2.50
N TYR A 136 -1.54 -1.29 1.83
CA TYR A 136 -1.43 -2.69 2.26
C TYR A 136 0.01 -3.17 2.25
N GLN A 137 0.77 -2.81 1.23
CA GLN A 137 2.18 -3.19 1.14
C GLN A 137 2.97 -2.63 2.33
N ALA A 138 2.81 -1.35 2.66
CA ALA A 138 3.51 -0.74 3.80
C ALA A 138 3.11 -1.36 5.13
N GLN A 139 1.80 -1.54 5.38
CA GLN A 139 1.32 -2.14 6.62
C GLN A 139 1.85 -3.56 6.78
N PHE A 140 1.84 -4.34 5.70
CA PHE A 140 2.36 -5.71 5.73
C PHE A 140 3.86 -5.74 6.03
N LYS A 141 4.67 -4.89 5.39
CA LYS A 141 6.12 -4.82 5.62
C LYS A 141 6.46 -4.37 7.05
N VAL A 142 5.80 -3.33 7.56
CA VAL A 142 6.03 -2.83 8.93
C VAL A 142 5.69 -3.89 9.98
N LEU A 143 4.52 -4.53 9.85
CA LEU A 143 4.10 -5.58 10.77
C LEU A 143 5.01 -6.81 10.65
N SER A 144 5.38 -7.22 9.45
CA SER A 144 6.29 -8.36 9.24
C SER A 144 7.66 -8.10 9.83
N ALA A 145 8.25 -6.91 9.59
CA ALA A 145 9.51 -6.51 10.20
C ALA A 145 9.43 -6.53 11.73
N LYS A 146 8.30 -6.08 12.32
CA LYS A 146 8.11 -6.13 13.77
C LYS A 146 8.08 -7.55 14.33
N VAL A 147 7.47 -8.49 13.59
CA VAL A 147 7.37 -9.89 13.98
C VAL A 147 8.71 -10.61 13.81
N LYS A 148 9.46 -10.29 12.75
CA LYS A 148 10.79 -10.86 12.46
C LYS A 148 11.89 -10.35 13.40
N ALA A 149 11.77 -9.12 13.91
CA ALA A 149 12.81 -8.52 14.77
C ALA A 149 13.11 -9.40 15.99
N GLU A 150 14.39 -9.81 16.12
CA GLU A 150 14.86 -10.69 17.19
C GLU A 150 15.23 -9.90 18.44
N SER A 151 15.63 -8.63 18.27
CA SER A 151 15.95 -7.72 19.37
C SER A 151 15.19 -6.38 19.35
N VAL A 152 15.11 -5.74 20.52
CA VAL A 152 14.55 -4.38 20.66
C VAL A 152 15.44 -3.34 19.99
N GLU A 153 16.75 -3.60 19.91
CA GLU A 153 17.74 -2.74 19.30
C GLU A 153 17.60 -2.73 17.78
N GLU A 154 17.53 -3.91 17.15
CA GLU A 154 17.24 -4.05 15.70
C GLU A 154 15.93 -3.35 15.33
N TRP A 155 14.89 -3.55 16.13
CA TRP A 155 13.62 -2.86 15.89
C TRP A 155 13.73 -1.35 16.09
N GLY A 156 14.57 -0.90 17.03
CA GLY A 156 14.77 0.50 17.35
C GLY A 156 15.38 1.29 16.21
N GLU A 157 16.43 0.76 15.58
CA GLU A 157 17.10 1.39 14.43
C GLU A 157 16.18 1.44 13.21
N PHE A 158 15.59 0.30 12.84
CA PHE A 158 14.62 0.21 11.74
C PHE A 158 13.45 1.18 11.95
N ARG A 159 12.88 1.20 13.16
CA ARG A 159 11.78 2.11 13.51
C ARG A 159 12.19 3.57 13.36
N LYS A 160 13.41 3.94 13.77
CA LYS A 160 13.87 5.33 13.70
C LYS A 160 13.95 5.78 12.24
N GLU A 161 14.63 5.04 11.38
CA GLU A 161 14.77 5.41 9.96
C GLU A 161 13.41 5.44 9.26
N ALA A 162 12.57 4.43 9.50
CA ALA A 162 11.25 4.36 8.93
C ALA A 162 10.34 5.51 9.42
N SER A 163 10.48 5.93 10.69
CA SER A 163 9.74 7.07 11.25
C SER A 163 10.17 8.40 10.62
N GLU A 164 11.46 8.63 10.40
CA GLU A 164 11.97 9.85 9.74
C GLU A 164 11.43 9.98 8.30
N LYS A 165 11.33 8.87 7.58
CA LYS A 165 10.73 8.83 6.23
C LYS A 165 9.21 9.04 6.27
N LEU A 166 8.52 8.46 7.25
CA LEU A 166 7.09 8.74 7.46
C LEU A 166 6.83 10.20 7.80
N ASP A 167 7.64 10.83 8.64
CA ASP A 167 7.51 12.24 8.99
C ASP A 167 7.74 13.14 7.77
N THR A 168 8.65 12.75 6.88
CA THR A 168 8.85 13.42 5.59
C THR A 168 7.61 13.32 4.71
N LEU A 169 7.01 12.12 4.60
CA LEU A 169 5.77 11.92 3.86
C LEU A 169 4.62 12.75 4.44
N LYS A 170 4.48 12.81 5.76
CA LYS A 170 3.45 13.60 6.44
C LYS A 170 3.58 15.09 6.13
N LYS A 171 4.80 15.64 6.23
CA LYS A 171 5.08 17.04 5.88
C LYS A 171 4.67 17.35 4.44
N LYS A 172 5.04 16.49 3.49
CA LYS A 172 4.63 16.66 2.08
C LYS A 172 3.11 16.63 1.91
N THR A 173 2.42 15.69 2.57
CA THR A 173 0.94 15.64 2.51
C THR A 173 0.28 16.89 3.10
N ASP A 174 0.86 17.48 4.15
CA ASP A 174 0.35 18.72 4.75
C ASP A 174 0.62 19.95 3.87
N GLU A 175 1.82 20.05 3.27
CA GLU A 175 2.17 21.09 2.29
C GLU A 175 1.21 21.06 1.09
N TRP A 176 0.99 19.87 0.53
CA TRP A 176 0.08 19.69 -0.59
C TRP A 176 -1.39 19.95 -0.24
N ALA A 177 -1.83 19.63 0.99
CA ALA A 177 -3.18 19.93 1.44
C ALA A 177 -3.45 21.44 1.55
N ALA A 178 -2.41 22.23 1.80
CA ALA A 178 -2.49 23.69 1.86
C ALA A 178 -2.56 24.34 0.47
N GLU A 179 -2.19 23.63 -0.59
CA GLU A 179 -2.15 24.14 -1.96
C GLU A 179 -3.43 23.77 -2.74
N ALA A 180 -4.16 24.77 -3.22
CA ALA A 180 -5.21 24.58 -4.21
C ALA A 180 -4.54 24.30 -5.56
N SER A 181 -4.60 23.06 -6.05
CA SER A 181 -3.69 22.65 -7.13
C SER A 181 -4.39 21.92 -8.26
N GLU A 182 -4.29 22.50 -9.45
CA GLU A 182 -4.55 21.85 -10.75
C GLU A 182 -3.52 20.76 -11.08
N GLU A 183 -2.49 20.58 -10.24
CA GLU A 183 -1.32 19.71 -10.45
C GLU A 183 -1.41 18.39 -9.65
N TRP A 184 -2.62 17.95 -9.25
CA TRP A 184 -2.82 16.68 -8.51
C TRP A 184 -2.07 15.51 -9.15
N LYS A 185 -2.08 15.40 -10.49
CA LYS A 185 -1.40 14.31 -11.19
C LYS A 185 0.11 14.31 -10.92
N GLU A 186 0.73 15.48 -10.85
CA GLU A 186 2.14 15.64 -10.51
C GLU A 186 2.38 15.29 -9.04
N LYS A 187 1.59 15.86 -8.13
CA LYS A 187 1.74 15.65 -6.68
C LYS A 187 1.43 14.23 -6.24
N SER A 188 0.43 13.58 -6.84
CA SER A 188 0.10 12.16 -6.64
C SER A 188 1.25 11.27 -7.10
N SER A 189 1.85 11.59 -8.24
CA SER A 189 3.05 10.90 -8.72
C SER A 189 4.24 11.09 -7.77
N GLU A 190 4.45 12.31 -7.25
CA GLU A 190 5.49 12.56 -6.23
C GLU A 190 5.23 11.82 -4.91
N LEU A 191 3.97 11.79 -4.45
CA LEU A 191 3.56 11.06 -3.26
C LEU A 191 3.84 9.57 -3.43
N LYS A 192 3.40 8.99 -4.54
CA LYS A 192 3.63 7.59 -4.90
C LYS A 192 5.12 7.28 -4.96
N LYS A 193 5.92 8.14 -5.58
CA LYS A 193 7.38 7.99 -5.64
C LYS A 193 8.02 8.03 -4.26
N ALA A 194 7.66 8.99 -3.42
CA ALA A 194 8.18 9.10 -2.06
C ALA A 194 7.77 7.88 -1.22
N PHE A 195 6.56 7.38 -1.40
CA PHE A 195 6.08 6.17 -0.73
C PHE A 195 6.80 4.91 -1.21
N ASN A 196 7.07 4.78 -2.51
CA ASN A 196 7.87 3.68 -3.05
C ASN A 196 9.32 3.71 -2.52
N GLN A 197 9.90 4.90 -2.33
CA GLN A 197 11.20 5.04 -1.67
C GLN A 197 11.16 4.60 -0.20
N PHE A 198 10.07 4.91 0.51
CA PHE A 198 9.82 4.38 1.84
C PHE A 198 9.73 2.85 1.82
N LEU A 199 8.94 2.25 0.92
CA LEU A 199 8.83 0.79 0.77
C LEU A 199 10.15 0.11 0.40
N ALA A 200 11.00 0.76 -0.40
CA ALA A 200 12.32 0.27 -0.75
C ALA A 200 13.27 0.30 0.46
N THR A 201 13.15 1.31 1.33
CA THR A 201 13.89 1.37 2.59
C THR A 201 13.56 0.19 3.48
N LEU A 202 12.25 -0.10 3.64
CA LEU A 202 11.80 -1.24 4.42
C LEU A 202 12.37 -2.57 3.90
N LYS A 203 12.72 -2.65 2.60
CA LYS A 203 13.29 -3.84 1.94
C LYS A 203 14.82 -3.94 2.07
N LYS A 204 15.54 -2.82 2.06
CA LYS A 204 17.02 -2.79 2.07
C LYS A 204 17.59 -3.28 3.41
N GLU A 205 16.98 -2.83 4.51
CA GLU A 205 17.33 -3.22 5.89
C GLU A 205 17.20 -4.73 6.16
N GLN A 206 16.33 -5.42 5.42
CA GLN A 206 16.16 -6.88 5.54
C GLN A 206 17.27 -7.64 4.79
N LYS A 207 17.67 -7.18 3.59
CA LYS A 207 18.66 -7.87 2.75
C LYS A 207 20.11 -7.70 3.20
N GLU A 208 20.48 -6.54 3.74
CA GLU A 208 21.86 -6.31 4.22
C GLU A 208 22.21 -7.15 5.46
N LYS A 209 21.22 -7.81 6.09
CA LYS A 209 21.40 -8.65 7.28
C LYS A 209 21.42 -10.15 7.01
N ASP A 210 20.96 -10.62 5.84
CA ASP A 210 21.11 -12.01 5.41
C ASP A 210 22.52 -12.31 4.84
N GLU A 211 23.30 -11.25 4.56
CA GLU A 211 24.64 -11.33 3.97
C GLU A 211 25.79 -11.08 4.98
N GLU A 212 25.50 -10.79 6.25
CA GLU A 212 26.46 -10.60 7.36
C GLU A 212 26.50 -11.80 8.32
#